data_AF-A0A2S8H4K9-F1
#
_entry.id   AF-A0A2S8H4K9-F1
#
_cell.length_a   1.000
_cell.length_b   1.000
_cell.length_c   1.000
_cell.angle_alpha   90.00
_cell.angle_beta   90.00
_cell.angle_gamma   90.00
#
_symmetry.space_group_name_H-M   'P 1'
#
loop_
_entity.id
_entity.type
_entity.pdbx_description
1 polymer ?
#
loop_
_entity_poly.entity_id
_entity_poly.type
_entity_poly.pdbx_seq_one_letter_code
_entity_poly.pdbx_strand_id
1 'polypeptide(L)'
;MREPALRQLTKDKLIAITSDGPRTTARWQAAVLRAISELMQSSDTAREENQDLRIPFAKALHVLYAGQKSDTELTEMVLLMLEVEAASFLVKGPQPGAASRNNGF
;
A
#
# COMPACT_ATOMS: atom_id res chain seq x y z
N MET A 1 4.88 13.06 -13.23
CA MET A 1 4.73 11.78 -13.96
C MET A 1 3.76 10.77 -13.32
N ARG A 2 3.03 11.09 -12.22
CA ARG A 2 2.21 10.09 -11.49
C ARG A 2 0.74 9.95 -11.92
N GLU A 3 0.22 10.92 -12.66
CA GLU A 3 -1.18 10.91 -13.11
C GLU A 3 -1.53 9.69 -14.00
N PRO A 4 -0.67 9.22 -14.93
CA PRO A 4 -0.91 7.97 -15.66
C PRO A 4 -0.98 6.74 -14.76
N ALA A 5 -0.11 6.65 -13.75
CA ALA A 5 -0.10 5.54 -12.79
C ALA A 5 -1.38 5.52 -11.95
N LEU A 6 -1.81 6.68 -11.42
CA LEU A 6 -3.05 6.79 -10.64
C LEU A 6 -4.27 6.39 -11.47
N ARG A 7 -4.36 6.87 -12.72
CA ARG A 7 -5.44 6.47 -13.64
C ARG A 7 -5.47 4.97 -13.87
N GLN A 8 -4.31 4.36 -14.14
CA GLN A 8 -4.21 2.92 -14.39
C GLN A 8 -4.59 2.10 -13.16
N LEU A 9 -4.04 2.42 -11.99
CA LEU A 9 -4.31 1.72 -10.73
C LEU A 9 -5.77 1.85 -10.29
N THR A 10 -6.40 2.99 -10.58
CA THR A 10 -7.85 3.19 -10.35
C THR A 10 -8.68 2.37 -11.33
N LYS A 11 -8.33 2.38 -12.62
CA LYS A 11 -8.99 1.57 -13.66
C LYS A 11 -8.96 0.08 -13.31
N ASP A 12 -7.85 -0.40 -12.77
CA ASP A 12 -7.66 -1.80 -12.40
C ASP A 12 -8.20 -2.15 -11.01
N LYS A 13 -8.83 -1.17 -10.35
CA LYS A 13 -9.46 -1.29 -9.02
C LYS A 13 -8.47 -1.66 -7.92
N LEU A 14 -7.22 -1.20 -8.03
CA LEU A 14 -6.19 -1.33 -7.00
C LEU A 14 -6.21 -0.13 -6.05
N ILE A 15 -6.63 1.03 -6.57
CA ILE A 15 -6.97 2.24 -5.81
C ILE A 15 -8.46 2.55 -6.01
N ALA A 16 -9.12 3.01 -4.95
CA ALA A 16 -10.42 3.66 -5.00
C ALA A 16 -10.29 5.13 -4.60
N ILE A 17 -10.99 6.02 -5.32
CA ILE A 17 -11.08 7.44 -4.96
C ILE A 17 -12.28 7.61 -4.02
N THR A 18 -12.02 8.01 -2.78
CA THR A 18 -13.05 8.22 -1.75
C THR A 18 -13.17 9.71 -1.39
N SER A 19 -14.16 10.08 -0.57
CA SER A 19 -14.29 11.45 -0.03
C SER A 19 -13.04 11.90 0.73
N ASP A 20 -12.33 10.96 1.34
CA ASP A 20 -11.15 11.20 2.19
C ASP A 20 -9.84 11.07 1.40
N GLY A 21 -9.93 11.00 0.07
CA GLY A 21 -8.82 10.81 -0.86
C GLY A 21 -8.67 9.38 -1.38
N PRO A 22 -7.60 9.10 -2.14
CA PRO A 22 -7.30 7.77 -2.66
C PRO A 22 -7.05 6.75 -1.53
N ARG A 23 -7.58 5.54 -1.67
CA ARG A 23 -7.41 4.42 -0.75
C ARG A 23 -7.03 3.16 -1.50
N THR A 24 -6.21 2.31 -0.89
CA THR A 24 -5.98 0.97 -1.41
C THR A 24 -7.24 0.11 -1.27
N THR A 25 -7.47 -0.78 -2.23
CA THR A 25 -8.64 -1.68 -2.22
C THR A 25 -8.29 -3.04 -1.61
N ALA A 26 -9.32 -3.83 -1.29
CA ALA A 26 -9.15 -5.22 -0.89
C ALA A 26 -8.41 -6.06 -1.96
N ARG A 27 -8.58 -5.73 -3.26
CA ARG A 27 -7.85 -6.39 -4.35
C ARG A 27 -6.35 -6.14 -4.23
N TRP A 28 -5.96 -4.90 -3.95
CA TRP A 28 -4.57 -4.57 -3.69
C TRP A 28 -4.02 -5.28 -2.46
N GLN A 29 -4.74 -5.19 -1.33
CA GLN A 29 -4.34 -5.84 -0.07
C GLN A 29 -4.13 -7.35 -0.25
N ALA A 30 -5.00 -8.03 -1.01
CA ALA A 30 -4.85 -9.44 -1.32
C ALA A 30 -3.64 -9.75 -2.22
N ALA A 31 -3.33 -8.87 -3.19
CA ALA A 31 -2.14 -9.02 -4.03
C ALA A 31 -0.85 -8.87 -3.21
N VAL A 32 -0.81 -7.88 -2.31
CA VAL A 32 0.31 -7.66 -1.38
C VAL A 32 0.46 -8.83 -0.41
N LEU A 33 -0.62 -9.32 0.19
CA LEU A 33 -0.56 -10.46 1.11
C LEU A 33 0.00 -11.71 0.44
N ARG A 34 -0.38 -11.97 -0.82
CA ARG A 34 0.20 -13.07 -1.61
C ARG A 34 1.69 -12.86 -1.85
N ALA A 35 2.10 -11.65 -2.23
CA ALA A 35 3.51 -11.32 -2.45
C ALA A 35 4.34 -11.50 -1.18
N ILE A 36 3.84 -11.04 -0.02
CA ILE A 36 4.48 -11.25 1.29
C ILE A 36 4.58 -12.75 1.59
N SER A 37 3.50 -13.51 1.42
CA SER A 37 3.48 -14.95 1.71
C SER A 37 4.52 -15.71 0.90
N GLU A 38 4.72 -15.35 -0.37
CA GLU A 38 5.77 -15.92 -1.22
C GLU A 38 7.17 -15.49 -0.78
N LEU A 39 7.37 -14.22 -0.41
CA LEU A 39 8.66 -13.73 0.08
C LEU A 39 9.06 -14.38 1.41
N MET A 40 8.10 -14.64 2.29
CA MET A 40 8.36 -15.27 3.59
C MET A 40 8.76 -16.75 3.49
N GLN A 41 8.60 -17.40 2.32
CA GLN A 41 9.09 -18.77 2.11
C GLN A 41 10.63 -18.83 2.04
N SER A 42 11.30 -17.71 1.79
CA SER A 42 12.77 -17.63 1.80
C SER A 42 13.25 -17.02 3.11
N SER A 43 14.16 -17.73 3.79
CA SER A 43 14.74 -17.31 5.07
C SER A 43 15.51 -15.99 4.98
N ASP A 44 16.04 -15.64 3.80
CA ASP A 44 16.79 -14.40 3.61
C ASP A 44 15.87 -13.19 3.50
N THR A 45 14.77 -13.28 2.75
CA THR A 45 13.78 -12.21 2.63
C THR A 45 12.86 -12.09 3.86
N ALA A 46 12.80 -13.11 4.70
CA ALA A 46 12.04 -13.08 5.96
C ALA A 46 12.73 -12.33 7.10
N ARG A 47 14.04 -12.02 6.98
CA ARG A 47 14.80 -11.29 8.00
C ARG A 47 14.25 -9.89 8.19
N GLU A 48 14.27 -9.41 9.43
CA GLU A 48 13.76 -8.08 9.82
C GLU A 48 14.40 -6.95 8.99
N GLU A 49 15.70 -7.02 8.75
CA GLU A 49 16.46 -6.09 7.89
C GLU A 49 15.97 -6.02 6.43
N ASN A 50 15.18 -7.02 5.99
CA ASN A 50 14.64 -7.14 4.64
C ASN A 50 13.11 -6.91 4.58
N GLN A 51 12.47 -6.44 5.66
CA GLN A 51 11.02 -6.16 5.72
C GLN A 51 10.64 -4.78 5.16
N ASP A 52 11.23 -4.40 4.05
CA ASP A 52 10.91 -3.17 3.35
C ASP A 52 9.64 -3.35 2.50
N LEU A 53 8.58 -2.58 2.80
CA LEU A 53 7.29 -2.65 2.11
C LEU A 53 7.39 -2.40 0.59
N ARG A 54 8.46 -1.74 0.12
CA ARG A 54 8.75 -1.57 -1.31
C ARG A 54 8.88 -2.92 -2.03
N ILE A 55 9.44 -3.93 -1.37
CA ILE A 55 9.71 -5.25 -1.96
C ILE A 55 8.40 -6.01 -2.25
N PRO A 56 7.47 -6.24 -1.29
CA PRO A 56 6.21 -6.89 -1.59
C PRO A 56 5.32 -6.05 -2.53
N PHE A 57 5.41 -4.70 -2.50
CA PHE A 57 4.68 -3.85 -3.43
C PHE A 57 5.18 -4.02 -4.87
N ALA A 58 6.50 -3.98 -5.07
CA ALA A 58 7.12 -4.22 -6.37
C ALA A 58 6.79 -5.62 -6.88
N LYS A 59 6.88 -6.65 -6.02
CA LYS A 59 6.51 -8.02 -6.39
C LYS A 59 5.04 -8.15 -6.77
N ALA A 60 4.12 -7.55 -6.01
CA ALA A 60 2.69 -7.58 -6.33
C ALA A 60 2.39 -6.91 -7.68
N LEU A 61 2.98 -5.73 -7.93
CA LEU A 61 2.84 -5.03 -9.22
C LEU A 61 3.47 -5.80 -10.37
N HIS A 62 4.63 -6.43 -10.15
CA HIS A 62 5.26 -7.29 -11.14
C HIS A 62 4.36 -8.48 -11.49
N VAL A 63 3.74 -9.14 -10.52
CA VAL A 63 2.78 -10.23 -10.79
C VAL A 63 1.59 -9.75 -11.63
N LEU A 64 1.12 -8.52 -11.43
CA LEU A 64 -0.05 -7.97 -12.13
C LEU A 64 0.28 -7.43 -13.54
N TYR A 65 1.50 -6.94 -13.75
CA TYR A 65 1.86 -6.15 -14.93
C TYR A 65 3.15 -6.60 -15.64
N ALA A 66 3.78 -7.71 -15.24
CA ALA A 66 4.99 -8.21 -15.90
C ALA A 66 4.79 -8.33 -17.41
N GLY A 67 5.75 -7.80 -18.18
CA GLY A 67 5.72 -7.78 -19.63
C GLY A 67 4.74 -6.77 -20.27
N GLN A 68 3.93 -6.06 -19.47
CA GLN A 68 3.01 -5.02 -19.95
C GLN A 68 3.49 -3.60 -19.62
N LYS A 69 4.35 -3.48 -18.61
CA LYS A 69 4.86 -2.21 -18.07
C LYS A 69 6.38 -2.23 -18.01
N SER A 70 6.99 -1.09 -18.31
CA SER A 70 8.43 -0.89 -18.11
C SER A 70 8.78 -0.82 -16.62
N ASP A 71 10.04 -1.09 -16.29
CA ASP A 71 10.54 -0.99 -14.90
C ASP A 71 10.34 0.42 -14.31
N THR A 72 10.47 1.46 -15.14
CA THR A 72 10.20 2.84 -14.75
C THR A 72 8.73 3.05 -14.40
N GLU A 73 7.80 2.53 -15.21
CA GLU A 73 6.36 2.61 -14.90
C GLU A 73 6.01 1.84 -13.62
N LEU A 74 6.59 0.65 -13.43
CA LEU A 74 6.40 -0.15 -12.22
C LEU A 74 6.95 0.58 -10.99
N THR A 75 8.09 1.26 -11.11
CA THR A 75 8.68 2.06 -10.02
C THR A 75 7.77 3.21 -9.63
N GLU A 76 7.23 3.96 -10.60
CA GLU A 76 6.27 5.04 -10.34
C GLU A 76 4.99 4.51 -9.66
N MET A 77 4.51 3.33 -10.08
CA MET A 77 3.38 2.66 -9.43
C MET A 77 3.70 2.27 -7.98
N VAL A 78 4.89 1.73 -7.70
CA VAL A 78 5.32 1.41 -6.33
C VAL A 78 5.31 2.66 -5.45
N LEU A 79 5.95 3.74 -5.91
CA LEU A 79 6.02 5.00 -5.16
C LEU A 79 4.62 5.56 -4.87
N LEU A 80 3.72 5.53 -5.85
CA LEU A 80 2.35 5.98 -5.66
C LEU A 80 1.57 5.10 -4.67
N MET A 81 1.72 3.77 -4.74
CA MET A 81 1.04 2.87 -3.79
C MET A 81 1.53 3.09 -2.36
N LEU A 82 2.82 3.37 -2.15
CA LEU A 82 3.36 3.71 -0.82
C LEU A 82 2.77 5.01 -0.29
N GLU A 83 2.62 6.02 -1.13
CA GLU A 83 2.01 7.31 -0.73
C GLU A 83 0.55 7.15 -0.34
N VAL A 84 -0.22 6.38 -1.12
CA VAL A 84 -1.64 6.11 -0.83
C VAL A 84 -1.79 5.30 0.46
N GLU A 85 -0.93 4.30 0.67
CA GLU A 85 -0.93 3.50 1.90
C GLU A 85 -0.54 4.35 3.11
N ALA A 86 0.52 5.16 3.02
CA ALA A 86 0.95 6.07 4.09
C ALA A 86 -0.14 7.10 4.45
N ALA A 87 -0.79 7.70 3.45
CA ALA A 87 -1.91 8.62 3.64
C ALA A 87 -3.11 7.96 4.33
N SER A 88 -3.26 6.64 4.22
CA SER A 88 -4.31 5.87 4.91
C SER A 88 -4.07 5.72 6.41
N PHE A 89 -2.81 5.78 6.85
CA PHE A 89 -2.48 5.84 8.27
C PHE A 89 -2.63 7.25 8.87
N LEU A 90 -2.46 8.31 8.08
CA LEU A 90 -2.49 9.70 8.56
C LEU A 90 -3.90 10.27 8.76
N VAL A 91 -4.92 9.77 8.05
CA VAL A 91 -6.30 10.29 8.17
C VAL A 91 -7.01 9.80 9.45
N LYS A 92 -6.39 8.87 10.19
CA LYS A 92 -6.84 8.53 11.55
C LYS A 92 -6.37 9.61 12.52
N GLY A 93 -7.01 10.79 12.47
CA GLY A 93 -6.84 11.83 13.47
C GLY A 93 -7.15 11.32 14.90
N PRO A 94 -6.72 12.04 15.96
CA PRO A 94 -6.91 11.60 17.34
C PRO A 94 -8.40 11.35 17.58
N GLN A 95 -8.76 10.16 18.07
CA GLN A 95 -10.13 9.90 18.54
C GLN A 95 -10.44 10.90 19.67
N PRO A 96 -11.43 11.80 19.54
CA PRO A 96 -11.87 12.61 20.66
C PRO A 96 -12.76 11.71 21.52
N GLY A 97 -12.18 11.06 22.53
CA GLY A 97 -12.98 10.18 23.39
C GLY A 97 -12.29 9.48 24.56
N ALA A 98 -10.96 9.57 24.72
CA ALA A 98 -10.27 8.92 25.83
C ALA A 98 -9.72 9.94 26.84
N ALA A 99 -10.60 10.58 27.60
CA ALA A 99 -10.41 10.96 29.02
C ALA A 99 -11.52 11.93 29.48
N SER A 100 -12.73 11.41 29.71
CA SER A 100 -13.58 11.95 30.76
C SER A 100 -13.59 10.94 31.90
N ARG A 101 -12.72 11.16 32.89
CA ARG A 101 -12.98 10.71 34.25
C ARG A 101 -12.47 11.77 35.22
N ASN A 102 -13.40 12.66 35.50
CA ASN A 102 -13.45 13.50 36.68
C ASN A 102 -13.18 12.63 37.92
N ASN A 103 -12.17 12.97 38.73
CA ASN A 103 -12.07 12.52 40.11
C ASN A 103 -11.38 13.62 40.92
N GLY A 104 -12.21 14.43 41.58
CA GLY A 104 -11.76 15.23 42.71
C GLY A 104 -11.40 14.33 43.88
N PHE A 105 -10.26 14.63 44.49
CA PHE A 105 -9.96 14.42 45.91
C PHE A 105 -9.22 15.66 46.38
#